data_AF-A0A4Q9NQ93-F1
#
_entry.id   AF-A0A4Q9NQ93-F1
#
_cell.length_a   1.000
_cell.length_b   1.000
_cell.length_c   1.000
_cell.angle_alpha   90.00
_cell.angle_beta   90.00
_cell.angle_gamma   90.00
#
_symmetry.space_group_name_H-M   'P 1'
#
loop_
_entity.id
_entity.type
_entity.pdbx_description
1 polymer ?
#
loop_
_entity_poly.entity_id
_entity_poly.type
_entity_poly.pdbx_seq_one_letter_code
_entity_poly.pdbx_strand_id
1 'polypeptide(L)' 'MQAKYPDDNFEAVIRKNATSGIYEFRIKCADCPGKHYTPGPGESLQNFEVHLKNRQHRSKVNARLHPQPSETS' A
#
# COMPACT_ATOMS: atom_id res chain seq x y z
N MET A 1 9.11 -2.63 -6.82
CA MET A 1 7.89 -3.22 -6.22
C MET A 1 6.65 -2.96 -7.07
N GLN A 2 6.38 -1.72 -7.50
CA GLN A 2 5.27 -1.43 -8.44
C GLN A 2 5.32 -2.29 -9.71
N ALA A 3 6.52 -2.51 -10.29
CA ALA A 3 6.70 -3.36 -11.46
C ALA A 3 6.30 -4.84 -11.25
N LYS A 4 6.31 -5.33 -10.01
CA LYS A 4 5.90 -6.72 -9.65
C LYS A 4 4.42 -6.81 -9.30
N TYR A 5 3.81 -5.68 -8.92
CA TYR A 5 2.44 -5.54 -8.45
C TYR A 5 1.80 -4.34 -9.14
N PRO A 6 1.58 -4.40 -10.47
CA PRO A 6 1.09 -3.26 -11.26
C PRO A 6 -0.37 -2.90 -10.94
N ASP A 7 -1.14 -3.91 -10.52
CA ASP A 7 -2.55 -3.79 -10.13
C ASP A 7 -2.75 -3.14 -8.76
N ASP A 8 -1.73 -3.24 -7.90
CA ASP A 8 -1.79 -2.81 -6.51
C ASP A 8 -1.47 -1.32 -6.39
N ASN A 9 -2.37 -0.55 -5.78
CA ASN A 9 -2.18 0.90 -5.61
C ASN A 9 -1.67 1.20 -4.19
N PHE A 10 -0.44 1.70 -4.09
CA PHE A 10 0.20 2.09 -2.84
C PHE A 10 1.14 3.27 -3.07
N GLU A 11 1.28 4.10 -2.03
CA GLU A 11 2.04 5.33 -2.09
C GLU A 11 3.09 5.34 -0.99
N ALA A 12 4.33 5.66 -1.37
CA ALA A 12 5.42 5.93 -0.44
C ALA A 12 5.41 7.42 -0.07
N VAL A 13 5.30 7.69 1.22
CA VAL A 13 5.25 9.02 1.80
C VAL A 13 6.48 9.20 2.68
N ILE A 14 7.26 10.25 2.42
CA ILE A 14 8.35 10.66 3.30
C ILE A 14 7.85 11.79 4.17
N ARG A 15 7.94 11.63 5.49
CA ARG A 15 7.62 12.69 6.44
C ARG A 15 8.85 13.02 7.27
N LYS A 16 9.19 14.29 7.34
CA LYS A 16 10.22 14.77 8.27
C LYS A 16 9.60 14.79 9.67
N ASN A 17 10.16 14.00 10.58
CA ASN A 17 9.79 14.06 11.98
C ASN A 17 10.22 15.41 12.53
N ALA A 18 9.26 16.24 12.96
CA ALA A 18 9.53 17.61 13.42
C ALA A 18 10.40 17.64 14.68
N THR A 19 10.37 16.58 15.50
CA THR A 19 11.09 16.50 16.77
C THR A 19 12.52 16.00 16.59
N SER A 20 12.74 14.97 15.77
CA SER A 20 14.09 14.41 15.55
C SER A 20 14.79 14.96 14.31
N GLY A 21 14.09 15.64 13.40
CA GLY A 21 14.62 16.08 12.12
C GLY A 21 14.88 14.96 11.10
N ILE A 22 14.59 13.71 11.47
CA ILE A 22 14.81 12.51 10.66
C ILE A 22 13.68 12.35 9.66
N TYR A 23 14.02 11.92 8.44
CA TYR A 23 13.05 11.56 7.41
C TYR A 23 12.53 10.14 7.68
N GLU A 24 11.25 10.02 8.00
CA GLU A 24 10.53 8.75 8.09
C GLU A 24 9.88 8.43 6.75
N PHE A 25 10.29 7.33 6.15
CA PHE A 25 9.57 6.72 5.04
C PHE A 25 8.38 5.92 5.58
N ARG A 26 7.23 6.00 4.92
CA ARG A 26 6.05 5.20 5.22
C ARG A 26 5.36 4.81 3.93
N ILE A 27 4.83 3.60 3.87
CA ILE A 27 3.98 3.16 2.76
C ILE A 27 2.55 3.01 3.23
N LYS A 28 1.63 3.57 2.45
CA LYS A 28 0.18 3.37 2.62
C LYS A 28 -0.37 2.66 1.40
N CYS A 29 -1.24 1.70 1.61
CA CYS A 29 -1.99 1.05 0.55
C CYS A 29 -3.30 1.84 0.32
N ALA A 30 -3.58 2.19 -0.93
CA ALA A 30 -4.82 2.89 -1.30
C ALA A 30 -6.05 1.96 -1.23
N ASP A 31 -5.87 0.67 -1.55
CA ASP A 31 -6.90 -0.36 -1.47
C ASP A 31 -7.25 -0.78 -0.02
N CYS A 32 -6.31 -0.58 0.90
CA CYS A 32 -6.45 -0.95 2.31
C CYS A 32 -6.32 0.28 3.22
N PRO A 33 -7.39 1.09 3.33
CA PRO A 33 -7.38 2.26 4.21
C PRO A 33 -7.16 1.83 5.66
N GLY A 34 -6.24 2.51 6.35
CA GLY A 34 -5.94 2.30 7.77
C GLY A 34 -4.64 1.53 8.07
N LYS A 35 -4.01 0.89 7.07
CA LYS A 35 -2.71 0.22 7.27
C LYS A 35 -1.56 1.06 6.72
N HIS A 36 -0.72 1.55 7.64
CA HIS A 36 0.53 2.24 7.34
C HIS A 36 1.70 1.32 7.72
N TYR A 37 2.64 1.15 6.81
CA TYR A 37 3.83 0.33 7.02
C TYR A 37 5.07 1.21 7.08
N THR A 38 5.87 1.02 8.13
CA THR A 38 7.19 1.62 8.24
C THR A 38 8.20 0.65 7.63
N PRO A 39 9.03 1.06 6.65
CA PRO A 39 10.09 0.22 6.13
C PRO A 39 11.08 -0.09 7.26
N GLY A 40 11.48 -1.35 7.34
CA GLY A 40 12.45 -1.80 8.36
C GLY A 40 13.87 -1.30 8.07
N PRO A 41 14.85 -1.59 8.95
CA PRO A 41 16.25 -1.31 8.69
C PRO A 41 16.68 -1.91 7.34
N GLY A 42 17.34 -1.10 6.51
CA GLY A 42 17.69 -1.45 5.13
C GLY A 42 16.57 -1.22 4.11
N GLU A 43 15.65 -0.28 4.36
CA GLU A 43 14.56 0.13 3.46
C GLU A 43 13.69 -1.04 2.97
N SER A 44 13.65 -2.11 3.77
CA SER A 44 13.02 -3.36 3.37
C SER A 44 11.52 -3.32 3.62
N LEU A 45 10.78 -3.60 2.55
CA LEU A 45 9.32 -3.65 2.52
C LEU A 45 8.77 -5.08 2.62
N GLN A 46 9.54 -6.02 3.18
CA GLN A 46 9.15 -7.43 3.30
C GLN A 46 7.80 -7.60 3.99
N ASN A 47 7.55 -6.87 5.09
CA ASN A 47 6.25 -6.88 5.78
C ASN A 47 5.10 -6.38 4.88
N PHE A 48 5.38 -5.41 4.02
CA PHE A 48 4.40 -4.90 3.06
C PHE A 48 4.19 -5.90 1.91
N GLU A 49 5.22 -6.62 1.48
CA GLU A 49 5.07 -7.65 0.44
C GLU A 49 4.18 -8.81 0.90
N VAL A 50 4.25 -9.18 2.20
CA VAL A 50 3.30 -10.14 2.80
C VAL A 50 1.87 -9.61 2.73
N HIS A 51 1.67 -8.32 2.97
CA HIS A 51 0.36 -7.67 2.81
C HIS A 51 -0.16 -7.74 1.37
N LEU A 52 0.70 -7.47 0.37
CA LEU A 52 0.34 -7.57 -1.05
C LEU A 52 -0.05 -9.01 -1.45
N LYS A 53 0.62 -10.02 -0.88
CA LYS A 53 0.28 -11.44 -1.10
C LYS A 53 -0.97 -11.90 -0.35
N ASN A 54 -1.50 -11.10 0.58
CA ASN A 54 -2.62 -11.49 1.41
C ASN A 54 -3.93 -11.58 0.60
N ARG A 55 -4.70 -12.66 0.80
CA ARG A 55 -5.94 -12.91 0.04
C ARG A 55 -6.97 -11.80 0.16
N GLN A 56 -7.15 -11.22 1.35
CA GLN A 56 -8.08 -10.12 1.57
C GLN A 56 -7.71 -8.87 0.78
N HIS A 57 -6.41 -8.56 0.71
CA HIS A 57 -5.91 -7.43 -0.08
C HIS A 57 -6.17 -7.67 -1.58
N ARG A 58 -5.79 -8.84 -2.09
CA ARG A 58 -6.03 -9.22 -3.50
C ARG A 58 -7.52 -9.20 -3.87
N SER A 59 -8.40 -9.59 -2.94
CA SER A 59 -9.85 -9.50 -3.15
C SER A 59 -10.33 -8.06 -3.31
N LYS A 60 -9.79 -7.11 -2.53
CA LYS A 60 -10.12 -5.68 -2.64
C LYS A 60 -9.60 -5.08 -3.94
N VAL A 61 -8.35 -5.39 -4.31
CA VAL A 61 -7.76 -4.97 -5.58
C VAL A 61 -8.60 -5.48 -6.75
N ASN A 62 -8.98 -6.76 -6.74
CA ASN A 62 -9.83 -7.33 -7.78
C ASN A 62 -11.21 -6.65 -7.84
N ALA A 63 -11.84 -6.36 -6.70
CA ALA A 63 -13.10 -5.63 -6.67
C ALA A 63 -12.99 -4.21 -7.23
N ARG A 64 -11.83 -3.54 -7.04
CA ARG A 64 -11.55 -2.24 -7.67
C ARG A 64 -11.31 -2.35 -9.17
N LEU A 65 -10.55 -3.35 -9.62
CA LEU A 65 -10.19 -3.53 -11.03
C LEU A 65 -11.37 -4.04 -11.87
N HIS A 66 -12.23 -4.84 -11.25
CA HIS A 66 -13.47 -5.33 -11.83
C HIS A 66 -14.64 -4.73 -11.05
N PRO A 67 -14.87 -3.41 -11.15
CA PRO A 67 -16.07 -2.82 -10.60
C PRO A 67 -17.22 -3.42 -11.41
N GLN A 68 -17.98 -4.29 -10.79
CA GLN A 68 -19.21 -4.79 -11.38
C GLN A 68 -20.05 -3.58 -11.81
N PRO A 69 -20.55 -3.53 -13.06
CA PRO A 69 -21.34 -2.42 -13.56
C PRO A 69 -22.73 -2.47 -12.91
N SER A 70 -22.81 -2.11 -11.64
CA SER A 70 -24.09 -1.81 -11.00
C SER A 70 -24.39 -0.34 -11.25
N GLU A 71 -25.25 -0.12 -12.25
CA GLU A 71 -26.31 0.89 -12.19
C GLU A 71 -25.84 2.35 -12.32
N THR A 72 -25.46 2.75 -13.53
CA THR A 72 -25.91 4.05 -14.04
C THR A 72 -27.30 3.85 -14.63
N SER A 73 -28.33 4.08 -13.81
CA SER A 73 -29.68 4.41 -14.29
C SER A 73 -29.90 5.90 -14.16
#